data_AF-Q82XC2-F1
#
_entry.id   AF-Q82XC2-F1
#
_cell.length_a   1.000
_cell.length_b   1.000
_cell.length_c   1.000
_cell.angle_alpha   90.00
_cell.angle_beta   90.00
_cell.angle_gamma   90.00
#
_symmetry.space_group_name_H-M   'P 1'
#
loop_
_entity.id
_entity.type
_entity.pdbx_description
1 polymer ?
#
loop_
_entity_poly.entity_id
_entity_poly.type
_entity_poly.pdbx_seq_one_letter_code
_entity_poly.pdbx_strand_id
1 'polypeptide(L)'
;MENTAEKFEEEILDACIRHAKEVLAEQLPLVKDKKYDFAPQFRDLTIQLYLVGVMQQFYDQYEATTTDAQEKAFHALYYMMTKDGVKSRRAKNQAAFIRQMSRLDDGDEALALALGYESKPGDRSLAEVFDHYVNESRVSKGLWRFYDQGKKILLLGGLLFAMAGIWFVTIYLPESDNITILAVGLLAALFFIVPVFLVGLLIHRYKTRKGSRTPTPPQ
;
A
#
# COMPACT_ATOMS: atom_id res chain seq x y z
N MET A 1 19.83 7.07 37.97
CA MET A 1 19.16 5.79 37.67
C MET A 1 18.34 5.89 36.40
N GLU A 2 17.59 6.99 36.19
CA GLU A 2 16.84 7.30 34.96
C GLU A 2 17.71 7.27 33.67
N ASN A 3 18.88 7.92 33.69
CA ASN A 3 19.83 7.99 32.56
C ASN A 3 20.42 6.62 32.13
N THR A 4 20.38 5.60 32.99
CA THR A 4 20.91 4.26 32.67
C THR A 4 19.84 3.36 32.07
N ALA A 5 18.58 3.54 32.48
CA ALA A 5 17.44 2.82 31.92
C ALA A 5 17.11 3.31 30.51
N GLU A 6 17.07 4.63 30.28
CA GLU A 6 16.84 5.21 28.94
C GLU A 6 17.91 4.76 27.93
N LYS A 7 19.17 4.74 28.36
CA LYS A 7 20.28 4.27 27.51
C LYS A 7 20.17 2.78 27.16
N PHE A 8 19.72 1.96 28.10
CA PHE A 8 19.51 0.53 27.87
C PHE A 8 18.34 0.28 26.91
N GLU A 9 17.26 1.05 27.01
CA GLU A 9 16.13 1.00 26.08
C GLU A 9 16.54 1.44 24.65
N GLU A 10 17.37 2.48 24.52
CA GLU A 10 17.92 2.91 23.22
C GLU A 10 18.83 1.84 22.60
N GLU A 11 19.65 1.16 23.40
CA GLU A 11 20.51 0.07 22.94
C GLU A 11 19.70 -1.15 22.44
N ILE A 12 18.61 -1.51 23.14
CA ILE A 12 17.69 -2.57 22.70
C ILE A 12 16.97 -2.16 21.41
N LEU A 13 16.50 -0.92 21.33
CA LEU A 13 15.84 -0.38 20.14
C LEU A 13 16.76 -0.43 18.91
N ASP A 14 18.00 0.02 19.05
CA ASP A 14 18.97 -0.02 17.95
C ASP A 14 19.35 -1.47 17.57
N ALA A 15 19.43 -2.38 18.55
CA ALA A 15 19.65 -3.80 18.30
C ALA A 15 18.49 -4.44 17.53
N CYS A 16 17.24 -4.13 17.90
CA CYS A 16 16.03 -4.58 17.22
C CYS A 16 15.99 -4.11 15.76
N ILE A 17 16.28 -2.82 15.53
CA ILE A 17 16.33 -2.25 14.17
C ILE A 17 17.44 -2.90 13.33
N ARG A 18 18.61 -3.14 13.92
CA ARG A 18 19.71 -3.83 13.22
C ARG A 18 19.30 -5.25 12.84
N HIS A 19 18.72 -6.01 13.78
CA HIS A 19 18.24 -7.37 13.53
C HIS A 19 17.19 -7.40 12.40
N ALA A 20 16.20 -6.51 12.44
CA ALA A 20 15.18 -6.41 11.40
C ALA A 20 15.78 -6.09 10.02
N LYS A 21 16.82 -5.23 9.95
CA LYS A 21 17.53 -4.92 8.70
C LYS A 21 18.36 -6.09 8.18
N GLU A 22 18.96 -6.89 9.06
CA GLU A 22 19.68 -8.11 8.70
C GLU A 22 18.73 -9.15 8.10
N VAL A 23 17.61 -9.45 8.77
CA VAL A 23 16.57 -10.35 8.25
C VAL A 23 16.04 -9.84 6.92
N LEU A 24 15.77 -8.54 6.78
CA LEU A 24 15.34 -7.96 5.51
C LEU A 24 16.36 -8.17 4.39
N ALA A 25 17.65 -7.99 4.69
CA ALA A 25 18.73 -8.15 3.72
C ALA A 25 18.88 -9.60 3.25
N GLU A 26 18.63 -10.58 4.12
CA GLU A 26 18.59 -12.02 3.78
C GLU A 26 17.37 -12.38 2.92
N GLN A 27 16.20 -11.83 3.25
CA GLN A 27 14.95 -12.14 2.55
C GLN A 27 14.81 -11.45 1.19
N LEU A 28 15.35 -10.22 1.03
CA LEU A 28 15.15 -9.43 -0.18
C LEU A 28 15.60 -10.12 -1.49
N PRO A 29 16.76 -10.79 -1.54
CA PRO A 29 17.21 -11.54 -2.72
C PRO A 29 16.23 -12.66 -3.10
N LEU A 30 15.75 -13.43 -2.12
CA LEU A 30 14.81 -14.55 -2.33
C LEU A 30 13.49 -14.09 -2.95
N VAL A 31 13.03 -12.89 -2.58
CA VAL A 31 11.85 -12.25 -3.16
C VAL A 31 12.13 -11.69 -4.56
N LYS A 32 13.31 -11.10 -4.79
CA LYS A 32 13.71 -10.53 -6.08
C LYS A 32 13.82 -11.60 -7.16
N ASP A 33 14.36 -12.78 -6.83
CA ASP A 33 14.57 -13.88 -7.77
C ASP A 33 13.26 -14.37 -8.40
N LYS A 34 12.15 -14.27 -7.66
CA LYS A 34 10.81 -14.70 -8.11
C LYS A 34 10.06 -13.69 -8.98
N LYS A 35 10.57 -12.46 -9.14
CA LYS A 35 10.02 -11.41 -10.04
C LYS A 35 8.50 -11.17 -9.89
N TYR A 36 8.01 -11.09 -8.66
CA TYR A 36 6.59 -10.84 -8.40
C TYR A 36 6.07 -9.56 -9.08
N ASP A 37 4.91 -9.66 -9.72
CA ASP A 37 4.24 -8.52 -10.37
C ASP A 37 3.23 -7.86 -9.43
N PHE A 38 3.71 -7.37 -8.28
CA PHE A 38 2.88 -6.66 -7.31
C PHE A 38 2.92 -5.14 -7.48
N ALA A 39 1.85 -4.47 -7.08
CA ALA A 39 1.83 -3.03 -6.95
C ALA A 39 2.89 -2.57 -5.93
N PRO A 40 3.66 -1.49 -6.19
CA PRO A 40 4.71 -1.04 -5.28
C PRO A 40 4.22 -0.78 -3.85
N GLN A 41 3.03 -0.17 -3.72
CA GLN A 41 2.41 0.12 -2.43
C GLN A 41 2.06 -1.15 -1.63
N PHE A 42 1.62 -2.21 -2.33
CA PHE A 42 1.34 -3.49 -1.68
C PHE A 42 2.64 -4.12 -1.18
N ARG A 43 3.65 -4.17 -2.05
CA ARG A 43 4.97 -4.72 -1.71
C ARG A 43 5.57 -4.03 -0.48
N ASP A 44 5.56 -2.70 -0.45
CA ASP A 44 6.14 -1.94 0.66
C ASP A 44 5.35 -2.15 1.96
N LEU A 45 4.02 -2.18 1.90
CA LEU A 45 3.16 -2.48 3.05
C LEU A 45 3.39 -3.88 3.60
N THR A 46 3.44 -4.89 2.74
CA THR A 46 3.66 -6.29 3.13
C THR A 46 5.02 -6.46 3.81
N ILE A 47 6.07 -5.85 3.26
CA ILE A 47 7.40 -5.86 3.89
C ILE A 47 7.35 -5.18 5.25
N GLN A 48 6.68 -4.04 5.38
CA GLN A 48 6.60 -3.33 6.66
C GLN A 48 5.81 -4.12 7.72
N LEU A 49 4.71 -4.76 7.35
CA LEU A 49 3.97 -5.66 8.26
C LEU A 49 4.83 -6.85 8.70
N TYR A 50 5.56 -7.45 7.77
CA TYR A 50 6.51 -8.52 8.07
C TYR A 50 7.59 -8.09 9.06
N LEU A 51 8.17 -6.90 8.85
CA LEU A 51 9.19 -6.35 9.77
C LEU A 51 8.64 -6.09 11.17
N VAL A 52 7.37 -5.67 11.30
CA VAL A 52 6.73 -5.53 12.61
C VAL A 52 6.67 -6.88 13.33
N GLY A 53 6.32 -7.97 12.62
CA GLY A 53 6.37 -9.32 13.18
C GLY A 53 7.77 -9.71 13.68
N VAL A 54 8.80 -9.47 12.87
CA VAL A 54 10.21 -9.74 13.23
C VAL A 54 10.62 -8.94 14.47
N MET A 55 10.28 -7.65 14.51
CA MET A 55 10.59 -6.78 15.65
C MET A 55 9.82 -7.20 16.91
N GLN A 56 8.58 -7.63 16.78
CA GLN A 56 7.78 -8.13 17.91
C GLN A 56 8.39 -9.41 18.50
N GLN A 57 8.80 -10.35 17.65
CA GLN A 57 9.50 -11.57 18.07
C GLN A 57 10.80 -11.24 18.80
N PHE A 58 11.56 -10.24 18.32
CA PHE A 58 12.77 -9.77 18.99
C PHE A 58 12.47 -9.25 20.40
N TYR A 59 11.45 -8.39 20.56
CA TYR A 59 11.08 -7.87 21.89
C TYR A 59 10.58 -8.96 22.85
N ASP A 60 9.81 -9.94 22.36
CA ASP A 60 9.35 -11.08 23.16
C ASP A 60 10.52 -11.95 23.68
N GLN A 61 11.64 -12.00 22.96
CA GLN A 61 12.83 -12.73 23.41
C GLN A 61 13.64 -11.97 24.46
N TYR A 62 13.54 -10.63 24.48
CA TYR A 62 14.31 -9.76 25.37
C TYR A 62 13.55 -9.35 26.64
N GLU A 63 12.21 -9.28 26.60
CA GLU A 63 11.38 -8.86 27.72
C GLU A 63 10.35 -9.93 28.10
N ALA A 64 10.21 -10.19 29.41
CA ALA A 64 9.32 -11.23 29.93
C ALA A 64 7.81 -10.94 29.81
N THR A 65 7.41 -9.81 29.22
CA THR A 65 6.01 -9.37 29.12
C THR A 65 5.61 -9.12 27.67
N THR A 66 4.84 -10.07 27.13
CA THR A 66 4.31 -10.06 25.75
C THR A 66 3.35 -8.90 25.45
N THR A 67 2.78 -8.27 26.47
CA THR A 67 1.74 -7.24 26.31
C THR A 67 2.27 -5.92 25.71
N ASP A 68 3.58 -5.68 25.75
CA ASP A 68 4.23 -4.43 25.29
C ASP A 68 5.08 -4.62 24.01
N ALA A 69 5.40 -5.86 23.63
CA ALA A 69 6.29 -6.16 22.51
C ALA A 69 5.75 -5.68 21.15
N GLN A 70 4.44 -5.80 20.92
CA GLN A 70 3.80 -5.34 19.69
C GLN A 70 3.82 -3.80 19.58
N GLU A 71 3.58 -3.09 20.69
CA GLU A 71 3.68 -1.62 20.70
C GLU A 71 5.11 -1.16 20.44
N LYS A 72 6.07 -1.80 21.11
CA LYS A 72 7.50 -1.56 20.91
C LYS A 72 7.94 -1.85 19.48
N ALA A 73 7.39 -2.87 18.83
CA ALA A 73 7.65 -3.14 17.41
C ALA A 73 7.16 -2.01 16.49
N PHE A 74 5.96 -1.46 16.72
CA PHE A 74 5.48 -0.30 15.96
C PHE A 74 6.31 0.95 16.23
N HIS A 75 6.75 1.16 17.47
CA HIS A 75 7.65 2.24 17.83
C HIS A 75 9.02 2.10 17.15
N ALA A 76 9.58 0.89 17.13
CA ALA A 76 10.83 0.58 16.46
C ALA A 76 10.75 0.80 14.96
N LEU A 77 9.63 0.42 14.33
CA LEU A 77 9.38 0.70 12.92
C LEU A 77 9.31 2.21 12.64
N TYR A 78 8.62 2.98 13.48
CA TYR A 78 8.59 4.44 13.38
C TYR A 78 10.01 5.03 13.46
N TYR A 79 10.80 4.61 14.45
CA TYR A 79 12.15 5.11 14.66
C TYR A 79 13.08 4.73 13.50
N MET A 80 12.96 3.50 12.99
CA MET A 80 13.68 3.05 11.80
C MET A 80 13.37 3.93 10.58
N MET A 81 12.10 4.22 10.32
CA MET A 81 11.71 5.10 9.22
C MET A 81 12.29 6.51 9.38
N THR A 82 12.28 7.07 10.58
CA THR A 82 12.86 8.40 10.83
C THR A 82 14.38 8.42 10.67
N LYS A 83 15.08 7.36 11.14
CA LYS A 83 16.53 7.18 10.98
C LYS A 83 16.93 7.04 9.51
N ASP A 84 16.06 6.43 8.71
CA ASP A 84 16.23 6.29 7.26
C ASP A 84 15.82 7.56 6.46
N GLY A 85 15.52 8.67 7.14
CA GLY A 85 15.28 9.98 6.53
C GLY A 85 13.82 10.29 6.18
N VAL A 86 12.86 9.45 6.59
CA VAL A 86 11.43 9.74 6.43
C VAL A 86 11.02 10.85 7.41
N LYS A 87 10.34 11.89 6.92
CA LYS A 87 9.81 12.97 7.77
C LYS A 87 8.95 12.38 8.89
N SER A 88 9.20 12.78 10.15
CA SER A 88 8.52 12.26 11.34
C SER A 88 6.99 12.19 11.19
N ARG A 89 6.32 13.25 10.70
CA ARG A 89 4.86 13.22 10.46
C ARG A 89 4.41 12.11 9.51
N ARG A 90 5.18 11.86 8.45
CA ARG A 90 4.91 10.78 7.48
C ARG A 90 5.18 9.42 8.09
N ALA A 91 6.27 9.26 8.83
CA ALA A 91 6.60 8.02 9.54
C ALA A 91 5.50 7.66 10.56
N LYS A 92 5.01 8.65 11.33
CA LYS A 92 3.92 8.46 12.29
C LYS A 92 2.62 8.00 11.62
N ASN A 93 2.23 8.68 10.54
CA ASN A 93 1.03 8.30 9.78
C ASN A 93 1.16 6.90 9.16
N GLN A 94 2.35 6.56 8.66
CA GLN A 94 2.62 5.25 8.09
C GLN A 94 2.56 4.15 9.17
N ALA A 95 3.20 4.36 10.33
CA ALA A 95 3.15 3.42 11.44
C ALA A 95 1.71 3.19 11.93
N ALA A 96 0.90 4.25 12.05
CA ALA A 96 -0.51 4.14 12.40
C ALA A 96 -1.32 3.37 11.34
N PHE A 97 -1.05 3.60 10.06
CA PHE A 97 -1.69 2.86 8.98
C PHE A 97 -1.34 1.38 8.99
N ILE A 98 -0.06 1.03 9.19
CA ILE A 98 0.38 -0.37 9.29
C ILE A 98 -0.28 -1.05 10.49
N ARG A 99 -0.38 -0.36 11.62
CA ARG A 99 -1.09 -0.85 12.81
C ARG A 99 -2.56 -1.14 12.55
N GLN A 100 -3.23 -0.31 11.75
CA GLN A 100 -4.60 -0.59 11.33
C GLN A 100 -4.65 -1.84 10.41
N MET A 101 -3.68 -1.97 9.51
CA MET A 101 -3.61 -3.08 8.54
C MET A 101 -3.06 -4.38 9.13
N SER A 102 -2.59 -4.37 10.38
CA SER A 102 -2.04 -5.55 11.04
C SER A 102 -3.10 -6.48 11.60
N ARG A 103 -4.35 -6.02 11.67
CA ARG A 103 -5.53 -6.79 12.08
C ARG A 103 -6.52 -6.85 10.93
N LEU A 104 -7.04 -8.05 10.67
CA LEU A 104 -8.09 -8.31 9.70
C LEU A 104 -9.47 -8.01 10.30
N ASP A 105 -10.49 -7.94 9.45
CA ASP A 105 -11.86 -7.59 9.85
C ASP A 105 -12.50 -8.63 10.79
N ASP A 106 -11.98 -9.87 10.78
CA ASP A 106 -12.34 -10.97 11.68
C ASP A 106 -11.55 -10.95 13.01
N GLY A 107 -10.59 -10.03 13.16
CA GLY A 107 -9.75 -9.89 14.35
C GLY A 107 -8.44 -10.66 14.29
N ASP A 108 -8.22 -11.45 13.24
CA ASP A 108 -6.98 -12.21 13.05
C ASP A 108 -5.81 -11.31 12.64
N GLU A 109 -4.58 -11.75 12.92
CA GLU A 109 -3.39 -11.02 12.52
C GLU A 109 -3.15 -11.13 11.00
N ALA A 110 -2.64 -10.05 10.40
CA ALA A 110 -2.25 -10.08 9.00
C ALA A 110 -1.17 -11.15 8.77
N LEU A 111 -1.33 -11.97 7.73
CA LEU A 111 -0.41 -13.08 7.40
C LEU A 111 1.06 -12.66 7.39
N ALA A 112 1.36 -11.47 6.85
CA ALA A 112 2.72 -10.94 6.82
C ALA A 112 3.30 -10.72 8.23
N LEU A 113 2.50 -10.22 9.17
CA LEU A 113 2.91 -10.02 10.55
C LEU A 113 3.13 -11.36 11.24
N ALA A 114 2.21 -12.31 11.11
CA ALA A 114 2.33 -13.65 11.70
C ALA A 114 3.57 -14.40 11.19
N LEU A 115 3.79 -14.44 9.87
CA LEU A 115 4.98 -15.08 9.29
C LEU A 115 6.28 -14.32 9.59
N GLY A 116 6.21 -13.01 9.83
CA GLY A 116 7.33 -12.24 10.36
C GLY A 116 7.66 -12.62 11.80
N TYR A 117 6.64 -12.82 12.64
CA TYR A 117 6.82 -13.23 14.03
C TYR A 117 7.41 -14.64 14.16
N GLU A 118 7.07 -15.54 13.23
CA GLU A 118 7.63 -16.89 13.19
C GLU A 118 8.98 -16.98 12.45
N SER A 119 9.49 -15.84 11.97
CA SER A 119 10.67 -15.83 11.11
C SER A 119 11.92 -16.34 11.83
N LYS A 120 12.82 -16.95 11.05
CA LYS A 120 14.10 -17.48 11.51
C LYS A 120 15.21 -17.04 10.54
N PRO A 121 16.44 -16.86 11.04
CA PRO A 121 17.59 -16.59 10.16
C PRO A 121 17.70 -17.61 9.03
N GLY A 122 17.86 -17.13 7.80
CA GLY A 122 17.98 -17.97 6.60
C GLY A 122 16.69 -18.68 6.13
N ASP A 123 15.53 -18.37 6.70
CA ASP A 123 14.26 -18.93 6.23
C ASP A 123 13.81 -18.31 4.87
N ARG A 124 12.60 -18.66 4.40
CA ARG A 124 12.01 -18.07 3.18
C ARG A 124 10.64 -17.44 3.45
N SER A 125 10.39 -17.05 4.69
CA SER A 125 9.06 -16.68 5.19
C SER A 125 8.49 -15.46 4.46
N LEU A 126 9.30 -14.44 4.15
CA LEU A 126 8.84 -13.29 3.36
C LEU A 126 8.44 -13.69 1.93
N ALA A 127 9.18 -14.62 1.31
CA ALA A 127 8.83 -15.13 -0.02
C ALA A 127 7.54 -15.98 0.03
N GLU A 128 7.30 -16.70 1.12
CA GLU A 128 6.06 -17.46 1.36
C GLU A 128 4.84 -16.52 1.52
N VAL A 129 4.99 -15.41 2.26
CA VAL A 129 3.97 -14.35 2.33
C VAL A 129 3.61 -13.90 0.91
N PHE A 130 4.60 -13.61 0.08
CA PHE A 130 4.36 -13.15 -1.28
C PHE A 130 3.77 -14.24 -2.18
N ASP A 131 4.20 -15.50 -2.06
CA ASP A 131 3.65 -16.63 -2.80
C ASP A 131 2.14 -16.77 -2.58
N HIS A 132 1.67 -16.53 -1.35
CA HIS A 132 0.24 -16.56 -1.01
C HIS A 132 -0.59 -15.57 -1.84
N TYR A 133 0.00 -14.43 -2.23
CA TYR A 133 -0.70 -13.38 -2.97
C TYR A 133 -0.45 -13.41 -4.49
N VAL A 134 0.36 -14.32 -5.03
CA VAL A 134 0.71 -14.38 -6.47
C VAL A 134 -0.53 -14.47 -7.36
N ASN A 135 -1.53 -15.24 -6.93
CA ASN A 135 -2.77 -15.44 -7.70
C ASN A 135 -3.85 -14.38 -7.40
N GLU A 136 -3.58 -13.44 -6.48
CA GLU A 136 -4.53 -12.41 -6.08
C GLU A 136 -4.45 -11.21 -7.03
N SER A 137 -5.40 -11.14 -7.96
CA SER A 137 -5.45 -10.08 -8.98
C SER A 137 -5.55 -8.66 -8.41
N ARG A 138 -6.05 -8.49 -7.18
CA ARG A 138 -6.18 -7.19 -6.51
C ARG A 138 -4.83 -6.54 -6.17
N VAL A 139 -3.79 -7.35 -5.94
CA VAL A 139 -2.45 -6.87 -5.57
C VAL A 139 -1.51 -6.75 -6.77
N SER A 140 -1.99 -7.18 -7.95
CA SER A 140 -1.20 -7.18 -9.18
C SER A 140 -0.84 -5.76 -9.64
N LYS A 141 0.38 -5.62 -10.17
CA LYS A 141 0.88 -4.39 -10.78
C LYS A 141 0.09 -4.03 -12.03
N GLY A 142 -0.43 -5.01 -12.77
CA GLY A 142 -1.29 -4.79 -13.93
C GLY A 142 -2.51 -3.92 -13.59
N LEU A 143 -3.26 -4.28 -12.56
CA LEU A 143 -4.42 -3.51 -12.10
C LEU A 143 -4.01 -2.10 -11.62
N TRP A 144 -2.86 -2.00 -10.95
CA TRP A 144 -2.31 -0.71 -10.51
C TRP A 144 -1.88 0.19 -11.68
N ARG A 145 -1.27 -0.38 -12.74
CA ARG A 145 -0.95 0.35 -13.97
C ARG A 145 -2.20 0.90 -14.63
N PHE A 146 -3.28 0.12 -14.72
CA PHE A 146 -4.55 0.62 -15.25
C PHE A 146 -5.14 1.74 -14.40
N TYR A 147 -5.04 1.66 -13.07
CA TYR A 147 -5.51 2.73 -12.18
C TYR A 147 -4.67 4.01 -12.29
N ASP A 148 -3.34 3.91 -12.28
CA ASP A 148 -2.44 5.07 -12.43
C ASP A 148 -2.53 5.69 -13.83
N GLN A 149 -2.61 4.87 -14.86
CA GLN A 149 -2.91 5.32 -16.23
C GLN A 149 -4.30 5.94 -16.32
N GLY A 150 -5.30 5.40 -15.63
CA GLY A 150 -6.65 5.98 -15.56
C GLY A 150 -6.66 7.39 -14.97
N LYS A 151 -5.90 7.65 -13.90
CA LYS A 151 -5.72 9.02 -13.36
C LYS A 151 -5.07 9.97 -14.36
N LYS A 152 -4.03 9.50 -15.06
CA LYS A 152 -3.34 10.29 -16.09
C LYS A 152 -4.24 10.57 -17.28
N ILE A 153 -5.02 9.59 -17.74
CA ILE A 153 -6.00 9.74 -18.82
C ILE A 153 -7.13 10.67 -18.40
N LEU A 154 -7.58 10.62 -17.14
CA LEU A 154 -8.59 11.55 -16.62
C LEU A 154 -8.07 13.00 -16.62
N LEU A 155 -6.85 13.22 -16.13
CA LEU A 155 -6.24 14.56 -16.07
C LEU A 155 -5.88 15.10 -17.46
N LEU A 156 -5.19 14.32 -18.29
CA LEU A 156 -4.79 14.70 -19.65
C LEU A 156 -5.99 14.78 -20.59
N GLY A 157 -6.92 13.84 -20.47
CA GLY A 157 -8.17 13.84 -21.23
C GLY A 157 -9.02 15.06 -20.88
N GLY A 158 -9.23 15.33 -19.58
CA GLY A 158 -9.98 16.52 -19.15
C GLY A 158 -9.36 17.82 -19.67
N LEU A 159 -8.03 17.92 -19.65
CA LEU A 159 -7.30 19.07 -20.19
C LEU A 159 -7.49 19.21 -21.71
N LEU A 160 -7.36 18.11 -22.47
CA LEU A 160 -7.55 18.10 -23.92
C LEU A 160 -8.99 18.46 -24.33
N PHE A 161 -9.98 17.92 -23.63
CA PHE A 161 -11.39 18.22 -23.90
C PHE A 161 -11.73 19.68 -23.55
N ALA A 162 -11.19 20.23 -22.46
CA ALA A 162 -11.34 21.65 -22.13
C ALA A 162 -10.71 22.55 -23.22
N MET A 163 -9.50 22.20 -23.68
CA MET A 163 -8.82 22.95 -24.73
C MET A 163 -9.58 22.89 -26.06
N ALA A 164 -10.06 21.70 -26.46
CA ALA A 164 -10.86 21.52 -27.66
C ALA A 164 -12.21 22.26 -27.59
N GLY A 165 -12.85 22.28 -26.42
CA GLY A 165 -14.09 23.05 -26.21
C GLY A 165 -13.89 24.55 -26.39
N ILE A 166 -12.81 25.11 -25.81
CA ILE A 166 -12.46 26.54 -25.97
C ILE A 166 -12.17 26.85 -27.45
N TRP A 167 -11.41 25.99 -28.13
CA TRP A 167 -11.06 26.15 -29.55
C TRP A 167 -12.27 26.04 -30.48
N PHE A 168 -13.18 25.11 -30.19
CA PHE A 168 -14.41 24.91 -30.95
C PHE A 168 -15.36 26.12 -30.84
N VAL A 169 -15.55 26.65 -29.64
CA VAL A 169 -16.37 27.85 -29.41
C VAL A 169 -15.76 29.07 -30.11
N THR A 170 -14.45 29.26 -30.01
CA THR A 170 -13.75 30.42 -30.60
C THR A 170 -13.72 30.42 -32.13
N ILE A 171 -13.61 29.26 -32.79
CA ILE A 171 -13.54 29.20 -34.26
C ILE A 171 -14.93 29.16 -34.90
N TYR A 172 -15.86 28.38 -34.34
CA TYR A 172 -17.12 28.06 -35.03
C TYR A 172 -18.32 28.87 -34.53
N LEU A 173 -18.22 29.52 -33.36
CA LEU A 173 -19.31 30.29 -32.75
C LEU A 173 -18.85 31.67 -32.22
N PRO A 174 -18.16 32.49 -33.03
CA PRO A 174 -17.63 33.78 -32.58
C PRO A 174 -18.73 34.82 -32.22
N GLU A 175 -19.92 34.70 -32.81
CA GLU A 175 -21.10 35.58 -32.59
C GLU A 175 -22.27 34.83 -31.92
N SER A 176 -21.96 33.95 -30.98
CA SER A 176 -22.99 33.16 -30.31
C SER A 176 -23.47 33.80 -29.00
N ASP A 177 -24.78 33.78 -28.77
CA ASP A 177 -25.36 34.18 -27.50
C ASP A 177 -24.77 33.37 -26.35
N ASN A 178 -24.60 33.99 -25.18
CA ASN A 178 -24.03 33.38 -23.98
C ASN A 178 -24.67 32.03 -23.59
N ILE A 179 -25.95 31.84 -23.93
CA ILE A 179 -26.71 30.61 -23.69
C ILE A 179 -26.20 29.45 -24.56
N THR A 180 -25.80 29.72 -25.81
CA THR A 180 -25.29 28.71 -26.75
C THR A 180 -23.90 28.24 -26.34
N ILE A 181 -23.05 29.16 -25.87
CA ILE A 181 -21.73 28.85 -25.32
C ILE A 181 -21.87 27.94 -24.08
N LEU A 182 -22.80 28.29 -23.19
CA LEU A 182 -23.09 27.48 -21.99
C LEU A 182 -23.57 26.08 -22.35
N ALA A 183 -24.50 25.96 -23.31
CA ALA A 183 -25.06 24.67 -23.72
C ALA A 183 -24.00 23.75 -24.36
N VAL A 184 -23.13 24.30 -25.21
CA VAL A 184 -22.02 23.55 -25.82
C VAL A 184 -21.01 23.09 -24.77
N GLY A 185 -20.68 23.96 -23.82
CA GLY A 185 -19.82 23.60 -22.68
C GLY A 185 -20.40 22.47 -21.83
N LEU A 186 -21.71 22.50 -21.57
CA LEU A 186 -22.40 21.46 -20.81
C LEU A 186 -22.42 20.11 -21.55
N LEU A 187 -22.68 20.14 -22.86
CA LEU A 187 -22.65 18.94 -23.71
C LEU A 187 -21.26 18.32 -23.75
N ALA A 188 -20.21 19.13 -23.94
CA ALA A 188 -18.83 18.66 -23.93
C ALA A 188 -18.44 18.01 -22.60
N ALA A 189 -18.84 18.62 -21.47
CA ALA A 189 -18.64 18.03 -20.15
C ALA A 189 -19.36 16.69 -19.99
N LEU A 190 -20.60 16.57 -20.49
CA LEU A 190 -21.38 15.34 -20.41
C LEU A 190 -20.74 14.20 -21.23
N PHE A 191 -20.25 14.51 -22.44
CA PHE A 191 -19.52 13.56 -23.29
C PHE A 191 -18.19 13.10 -22.67
N PHE A 192 -17.58 13.91 -21.81
CA PHE A 192 -16.38 13.51 -21.06
C PHE A 192 -16.72 12.67 -19.82
N ILE A 193 -17.75 13.05 -19.06
CA ILE A 193 -18.12 12.42 -17.80
C ILE A 193 -18.70 11.00 -18.03
N VAL A 194 -19.55 10.82 -19.04
CA VAL A 194 -20.25 9.53 -19.27
C VAL A 194 -19.27 8.37 -19.55
N PRO A 195 -18.29 8.48 -20.46
CA PRO A 195 -17.32 7.40 -20.70
C PRO A 195 -16.45 7.11 -19.48
N VAL A 196 -16.00 8.15 -18.78
CA VAL A 196 -15.22 8.01 -17.54
C VAL A 196 -16.01 7.25 -16.48
N PHE A 197 -17.28 7.61 -16.31
CA PHE A 197 -18.19 6.97 -15.36
C PHE A 197 -18.43 5.51 -15.73
N LEU A 198 -18.68 5.20 -17.01
CA LEU A 198 -18.86 3.82 -17.50
C LEU A 198 -17.62 2.96 -17.29
N VAL A 199 -16.42 3.48 -17.55
CA VAL A 199 -15.15 2.78 -17.28
C VAL A 199 -14.98 2.53 -15.78
N GLY A 200 -15.26 3.53 -14.94
CA GLY A 200 -15.23 3.38 -13.48
C GLY A 200 -16.21 2.30 -12.98
N LEU A 201 -17.41 2.26 -13.54
CA LEU A 201 -18.45 1.27 -13.22
C LEU A 201 -18.05 -0.14 -13.69
N LEU A 202 -17.44 -0.28 -14.87
CA LEU A 202 -16.88 -1.54 -15.37
C LEU A 202 -15.80 -2.10 -14.45
N ILE A 203 -14.86 -1.27 -14.00
CA ILE A 203 -13.81 -1.65 -13.06
C ILE A 203 -14.43 -2.08 -11.72
N HIS A 204 -15.40 -1.31 -11.21
CA HIS A 204 -16.10 -1.63 -9.97
C HIS A 204 -16.84 -2.98 -10.05
N ARG A 205 -17.54 -3.23 -11.16
CA ARG A 205 -18.28 -4.48 -11.39
C ARG A 205 -17.35 -5.69 -11.54
N TYR A 206 -16.17 -5.50 -12.16
CA TYR A 206 -15.15 -6.54 -12.23
C TYR A 206 -14.58 -6.87 -10.83
N LYS A 207 -14.38 -5.85 -10.00
CA LYS A 207 -13.92 -5.98 -8.61
C LYS A 207 -14.89 -6.80 -7.74
N THR A 208 -16.20 -6.60 -7.87
CA THR A 208 -17.20 -7.32 -7.07
C THR A 208 -17.47 -8.75 -7.55
N ARG A 209 -17.34 -9.04 -8.85
CA ARG A 209 -17.59 -10.39 -9.41
C ARG A 209 -16.54 -11.45 -9.09
N LYS A 210 -15.30 -11.08 -8.77
CA LYS A 210 -14.26 -12.05 -8.37
C LYS A 210 -14.26 -12.37 -6.87
N GLY A 211 -14.76 -11.46 -6.03
CA GLY A 211 -14.88 -11.69 -4.59
C GLY A 211 -15.91 -12.76 -4.20
N SER A 212 -16.77 -13.18 -5.13
CA SER A 212 -17.77 -14.24 -4.91
C SER A 212 -17.34 -15.62 -5.41
N ARG A 213 -16.10 -15.81 -5.87
CA ARG A 213 -15.55 -17.14 -6.10
C ARG A 213 -14.90 -17.65 -4.81
N THR A 214 -15.74 -18.14 -3.91
CA THR A 214 -15.32 -19.00 -2.80
C THR A 214 -14.53 -20.19 -3.36
N PRO A 215 -13.34 -20.52 -2.86
CA PRO A 215 -12.69 -21.77 -3.22
C PRO A 215 -13.53 -22.91 -2.64
N THR A 216 -14.05 -23.77 -3.50
CA THR A 216 -14.56 -25.08 -3.06
C THR A 216 -13.34 -25.84 -2.49
N PRO A 217 -13.43 -26.38 -1.26
CA PRO A 217 -12.32 -27.16 -0.71
C PRO A 217 -12.10 -28.41 -1.58
N PRO A 218 -10.84 -28.84 -1.78
CA PRO A 218 -10.56 -30.09 -2.47
C PRO A 218 -11.10 -31.27 -1.64
N GLN A 219 -11.78 -32.20 -2.32
CA GLN A 219 -12.13 -33.51 -1.79
C GLN A 219 -10.91 -34.44 -1.80
#